data_AF-A0A9X8YN37-F1
#
_entry.id   AF-A0A9X8YN37-F1
#
_cell.length_a   1.000
_cell.length_b   1.000
_cell.length_c   1.000
_cell.angle_alpha   90.00
_cell.angle_beta   90.00
_cell.angle_gamma   90.00
#
_symmetry.space_group_name_H-M   'P 1'
#
loop_
_entity.id
_entity.type
_entity.pdbx_description
1 polymer ?
#
loop_
_entity_poly.entity_id
_entity_poly.type
_entity_poly.pdbx_seq_one_letter_code
_entity_poly.pdbx_strand_id
1 'polypeptide(L)'
;APKYGNDVDEVDRLLVRAYQTYIEELKQYRNTRFGRGPIGGGYYAGTSSISANVPFGAATLATPDGRKAHTPLAEGASPASGTDHLGPTAVFNSLAKLPTEAILGGVLLNQKLNPATLDNPRDREKLMLMLRTFFESYRGWHVQYNIVSRETLLAA
;
A
#
# COMPACT_ATOMS: atom_id res chain seq x y z
N ALA A 1 -9.25 15.24 -10.09
CA ALA A 1 -9.90 14.25 -9.21
C ALA A 1 -8.98 13.91 -8.05
N PRO A 2 -9.51 13.71 -6.83
CA PRO A 2 -8.73 13.31 -5.66
C PRO A 2 -7.99 11.98 -5.92
N LYS A 3 -6.89 11.77 -5.21
CA LYS A 3 -6.03 10.59 -5.34
C LYS A 3 -5.90 9.89 -3.99
N TYR A 4 -5.92 8.57 -4.01
CA TYR A 4 -5.68 7.73 -2.83
C TYR A 4 -4.34 8.09 -2.17
N GLY A 5 -4.30 8.11 -0.83
CA GLY A 5 -3.11 8.52 -0.06
C GLY A 5 -3.14 9.95 0.48
N ASN A 6 -4.28 10.64 0.38
CA ASN A 6 -4.47 12.02 0.84
C ASN A 6 -5.59 12.15 1.88
N ASP A 7 -5.97 11.06 2.54
CA ASP A 7 -7.07 11.02 3.51
C ASP A 7 -8.41 11.56 2.97
N VAL A 8 -8.71 11.27 1.70
CA VAL A 8 -9.96 11.69 1.06
C VAL A 8 -10.92 10.50 1.00
N ASP A 9 -11.92 10.51 1.87
CA ASP A 9 -12.87 9.41 2.02
C ASP A 9 -13.55 8.99 0.72
N GLU A 10 -13.88 9.93 -0.16
CA GLU A 10 -14.54 9.64 -1.43
C GLU A 10 -13.74 8.62 -2.28
N VAL A 11 -12.44 8.84 -2.46
CA VAL A 11 -11.58 7.96 -3.28
C VAL A 11 -11.11 6.75 -2.48
N ASP A 12 -10.83 6.92 -1.19
CA ASP A 12 -10.35 5.83 -0.34
C ASP A 12 -11.44 4.76 -0.14
N ARG A 13 -12.69 5.18 0.12
CA ARG A 13 -13.83 4.26 0.27
C ARG A 13 -14.22 3.61 -1.05
N LEU A 14 -14.03 4.29 -2.17
CA LEU A 14 -14.22 3.69 -3.49
C LEU A 14 -13.23 2.54 -3.73
N LEU A 15 -11.95 2.74 -3.40
CA LEU A 15 -10.94 1.68 -3.44
C LEU A 15 -11.33 0.51 -2.53
N VAL A 16 -11.71 0.79 -1.27
CA VAL A 16 -12.15 -0.25 -0.31
C VAL A 16 -13.32 -1.05 -0.87
N ARG A 17 -14.33 -0.37 -1.41
CA ARG A 17 -15.51 -1.03 -2.00
C ARG A 17 -15.13 -1.91 -3.19
N ALA A 18 -14.25 -1.44 -4.07
CA ALA A 18 -13.78 -2.21 -5.22
C ALA A 18 -13.00 -3.46 -4.78
N TYR A 19 -12.12 -3.32 -3.80
CA TYR A 19 -11.33 -4.43 -3.25
C TYR A 19 -12.23 -5.45 -2.53
N GLN A 20 -13.27 -4.99 -1.84
CA GLN A 20 -14.19 -5.86 -1.10
C GLN A 20 -14.85 -6.90 -2.00
N THR A 21 -15.19 -6.55 -3.25
CA THR A 21 -15.77 -7.52 -4.19
C THR A 21 -14.83 -8.71 -4.43
N TYR A 22 -13.54 -8.48 -4.61
CA TYR A 22 -12.55 -9.55 -4.75
C TYR A 22 -12.43 -10.40 -3.48
N ILE A 23 -12.41 -9.75 -2.30
CA ILE A 23 -12.33 -10.45 -1.00
C ILE A 23 -13.57 -11.34 -0.77
N GLU A 24 -14.77 -10.86 -1.07
CA GLU A 24 -15.99 -11.65 -0.93
C GLU A 24 -16.03 -12.84 -1.89
N GLU A 25 -15.56 -12.64 -3.12
CA GLU A 25 -15.51 -13.71 -4.12
C GLU A 25 -14.55 -14.82 -3.69
N LEU A 26 -13.38 -14.50 -3.11
CA LEU A 26 -12.43 -15.49 -2.59
C LEU A 26 -13.06 -16.46 -1.57
N LYS A 27 -14.07 -16.02 -0.80
CA LYS A 27 -14.74 -16.85 0.22
C LYS A 27 -15.50 -18.04 -0.37
N GLN A 28 -15.85 -17.99 -1.66
CA GLN A 28 -16.53 -19.08 -2.35
C GLN A 28 -15.60 -20.26 -2.66
N TYR A 29 -14.28 -20.05 -2.63
CA TYR A 29 -13.30 -21.04 -3.05
C TYR A 29 -12.55 -21.66 -1.87
N ARG A 30 -12.01 -22.85 -2.11
CA ARG A 30 -11.15 -23.59 -1.18
C ARG A 30 -9.91 -24.05 -1.91
N ASN A 31 -8.78 -24.06 -1.21
CA ASN A 31 -7.53 -24.50 -1.81
C ASN A 31 -7.47 -26.04 -1.87
N THR A 32 -6.50 -26.56 -2.63
CA THR A 32 -6.38 -27.99 -2.92
C THR A 32 -6.11 -28.88 -1.69
N ARG A 33 -5.82 -28.29 -0.52
CA ARG A 33 -5.57 -29.01 0.74
C ARG A 33 -6.78 -28.97 1.67
N PHE A 34 -7.86 -28.29 1.30
CA PHE A 34 -9.08 -28.24 2.10
C PHE A 34 -9.63 -29.65 2.36
N GLY A 35 -9.91 -29.96 3.63
CA GLY A 35 -10.36 -31.28 4.05
C GLY A 35 -9.30 -32.39 3.96
N ARG A 36 -8.02 -32.07 3.76
CA ARG A 36 -6.93 -33.05 3.59
C ARG A 36 -5.86 -32.99 4.69
N GLY A 37 -6.20 -32.52 5.88
CA GLY A 37 -5.32 -32.50 7.05
C GLY A 37 -5.12 -31.11 7.66
N PRO A 38 -4.62 -30.10 6.92
CA PRO A 38 -4.36 -28.77 7.48
C PRO A 38 -5.62 -28.06 7.99
N ILE A 39 -5.49 -27.30 9.07
CA ILE A 39 -6.53 -26.38 9.55
C ILE A 39 -6.73 -25.25 8.52
N GLY A 40 -7.99 -24.88 8.29
CA GLY A 40 -8.35 -23.83 7.32
C GLY A 40 -8.54 -24.41 5.92
N GLY A 41 -7.67 -24.05 4.97
CA GLY A 41 -7.83 -24.42 3.55
C GLY A 41 -8.63 -23.42 2.71
N GLY A 42 -8.76 -22.17 3.18
CA GLY A 42 -9.36 -21.07 2.44
C GLY A 42 -8.33 -20.21 1.70
N TYR A 43 -8.80 -19.04 1.24
CA TYR A 43 -8.00 -17.99 0.62
C TYR A 43 -8.24 -16.65 1.33
N TYR A 44 -7.27 -15.76 1.21
CA TYR A 44 -7.33 -14.36 1.65
C TYR A 44 -6.57 -13.50 0.66
N ALA A 45 -6.79 -12.19 0.70
CA ALA A 45 -6.11 -11.25 -0.19
C ALA A 45 -4.67 -10.97 0.27
N GLY A 46 -3.85 -10.44 -0.64
CA GLY A 46 -2.51 -9.94 -0.36
C GLY A 46 -2.10 -8.91 -1.42
N THR A 47 -1.27 -7.96 -1.02
CA THR A 47 -0.73 -6.90 -1.90
C THR A 47 0.77 -6.99 -2.09
N SER A 48 1.44 -8.00 -1.55
CA SER A 48 2.88 -8.20 -1.75
C SER A 48 3.18 -8.62 -3.19
N SER A 49 3.21 -7.64 -4.10
CA SER A 49 3.35 -7.80 -5.54
C SER A 49 4.78 -7.65 -6.03
N ILE A 50 5.77 -7.62 -5.13
CA ILE A 50 7.20 -7.42 -5.44
C ILE A 50 7.42 -6.26 -6.45
N SER A 51 8.27 -6.45 -7.45
CA SER A 51 8.48 -5.51 -8.56
C SER A 51 7.54 -5.73 -9.75
N ALA A 52 6.46 -6.52 -9.59
CA ALA A 52 5.57 -6.87 -10.69
C ALA A 52 4.79 -5.65 -11.24
N ASN A 53 4.70 -4.56 -10.48
CA ASN A 53 4.06 -3.32 -10.91
C ASN A 53 4.66 -2.75 -12.21
N VAL A 54 5.95 -2.99 -12.48
CA VAL A 54 6.64 -2.56 -13.70
C VAL A 54 6.20 -3.39 -14.92
N PRO A 55 6.41 -4.73 -14.98
CA PRO A 55 5.99 -5.52 -16.14
C PRO A 55 4.47 -5.56 -16.33
N PHE A 56 3.66 -5.54 -15.27
CA PHE A 56 2.21 -5.44 -15.40
C PHE A 56 1.80 -4.07 -15.96
N GLY A 57 2.46 -3.00 -15.52
CA GLY A 57 2.28 -1.66 -16.08
C GLY A 57 2.62 -1.60 -17.58
N ALA A 58 3.71 -2.27 -17.99
CA ALA A 58 4.11 -2.39 -19.40
C ALA A 58 3.05 -3.10 -20.27
N ALA A 59 2.27 -4.02 -19.70
CA ALA A 59 1.16 -4.69 -20.41
C ALA A 59 -0.17 -3.92 -20.32
N THR A 60 -0.25 -2.84 -19.55
CA THR A 60 -1.49 -2.09 -19.30
C THR A 60 -1.53 -0.79 -20.12
N LEU A 61 -2.62 -0.58 -20.86
CA LEU A 61 -2.87 0.67 -21.60
C LEU A 61 -3.22 1.85 -20.67
N ALA A 62 -3.45 3.04 -21.23
CA ALA A 62 -3.77 4.22 -20.44
C ALA A 62 -5.02 3.99 -19.56
N THR A 63 -5.00 4.52 -18.32
CA THR A 63 -6.08 4.34 -17.35
C THR A 63 -6.73 5.68 -16.95
N PRO A 64 -8.01 5.69 -16.50
CA PRO A 64 -8.75 6.92 -16.21
C PRO A 64 -8.19 7.79 -15.06
N ASP A 65 -7.26 7.25 -14.28
CA ASP A 65 -6.54 7.98 -13.22
C ASP A 65 -5.53 9.01 -13.76
N GLY A 66 -5.28 8.99 -15.08
CA GLY A 66 -4.34 9.86 -15.78
C GLY A 66 -2.99 9.19 -16.10
N ARG A 67 -2.83 7.91 -15.74
CA ARG A 67 -1.61 7.15 -16.04
C ARG A 67 -1.52 6.84 -17.54
N LYS A 68 -0.34 7.08 -18.12
CA LYS A 68 -0.06 6.81 -19.54
C LYS A 68 0.08 5.30 -19.80
N ALA A 69 -0.19 4.86 -21.03
CA ALA A 69 0.00 3.47 -21.43
C ALA A 69 1.44 3.00 -21.20
N HIS A 70 1.60 1.72 -20.84
CA HIS A 70 2.88 1.03 -20.67
C HIS A 70 3.80 1.56 -19.54
N THR A 71 3.38 2.56 -18.75
CA THR A 71 4.14 2.98 -17.56
C THR A 71 3.95 2.01 -16.40
N PRO A 72 4.78 2.03 -15.35
CA PRO A 72 4.54 1.23 -14.15
C PRO A 72 3.21 1.56 -13.47
N LEU A 73 2.64 0.56 -12.78
CA LEU A 73 1.55 0.73 -11.81
C LEU A 73 2.11 1.15 -10.44
N ALA A 74 1.23 1.56 -9.52
CA ALA A 74 1.58 1.65 -8.10
C ALA A 74 1.94 0.25 -7.57
N GLU A 75 2.91 0.20 -6.65
CA GLU A 75 3.41 -1.02 -6.04
C GLU A 75 2.76 -1.27 -4.67
N GLY A 76 2.48 -2.54 -4.36
CA GLY A 76 1.87 -2.88 -3.08
C GLY A 76 0.50 -2.25 -2.89
N ALA A 77 0.31 -1.64 -1.72
CA ALA A 77 -0.82 -0.79 -1.36
C ALA A 77 -0.42 0.69 -1.22
N SER A 78 0.75 1.06 -1.73
CA SER A 78 1.24 2.44 -1.72
C SER A 78 0.36 3.36 -2.57
N PRO A 79 0.23 4.66 -2.21
CA PRO A 79 -0.25 5.68 -3.13
C PRO A 79 0.56 5.71 -4.43
N ALA A 80 -0.09 6.07 -5.54
CA ALA A 80 0.63 6.24 -6.79
C ALA A 80 1.67 7.36 -6.66
N SER A 81 2.88 7.12 -7.18
CA SER A 81 4.01 8.03 -6.98
C SER A 81 3.70 9.46 -7.41
N GLY A 82 3.92 10.42 -6.49
CA GLY A 82 3.72 11.83 -6.77
C GLY A 82 2.26 12.27 -6.73
N THR A 83 1.37 11.49 -6.12
CA THR A 83 -0.05 11.86 -5.92
C THR A 83 -0.42 12.07 -4.45
N ASP A 84 0.41 11.63 -3.52
CA ASP A 84 0.35 11.82 -2.08
C ASP A 84 0.98 13.16 -1.67
N HIS A 85 0.15 14.20 -1.54
CA HIS A 85 0.59 15.58 -1.32
C HIS A 85 0.41 16.07 0.12
N LEU A 86 -0.28 15.32 0.97
CA LEU A 86 -0.59 15.70 2.35
C LEU A 86 0.31 15.04 3.41
N GLY A 87 1.42 14.42 2.98
CA GLY A 87 2.44 13.85 3.85
C GLY A 87 2.09 12.47 4.43
N PRO A 88 3.01 11.86 5.20
CA PRO A 88 2.95 10.46 5.58
C PRO A 88 1.79 10.10 6.52
N THR A 89 1.31 11.06 7.32
CA THR A 89 0.12 10.85 8.17
C THR A 89 -1.13 10.66 7.34
N ALA A 90 -1.34 11.45 6.29
CA ALA A 90 -2.49 11.29 5.40
C ALA A 90 -2.43 9.96 4.62
N VAL A 91 -1.22 9.53 4.24
CA VAL A 91 -0.99 8.22 3.64
C VAL A 91 -1.41 7.10 4.59
N PHE A 92 -1.02 7.17 5.87
CA PHE A 92 -1.44 6.19 6.88
C PHE A 92 -2.96 6.21 7.09
N ASN A 93 -3.59 7.38 7.13
CA ASN A 93 -5.05 7.49 7.27
C ASN A 93 -5.78 6.84 6.09
N SER A 94 -5.34 7.09 4.85
CA SER A 94 -5.92 6.44 3.66
C SER A 94 -5.72 4.92 3.67
N LEU A 95 -4.50 4.46 3.98
CA LEU A 95 -4.17 3.04 3.99
C LEU A 95 -4.95 2.28 5.08
N ALA A 96 -5.14 2.90 6.25
CA ALA A 96 -5.90 2.35 7.38
C ALA A 96 -7.37 2.07 7.07
N LYS A 97 -7.91 2.64 5.98
CA LYS A 97 -9.29 2.38 5.54
C LYS A 97 -9.44 1.03 4.84
N LEU A 98 -8.34 0.41 4.39
CA LEU A 98 -8.36 -0.93 3.80
C LEU A 98 -8.79 -1.99 4.83
N PRO A 99 -9.54 -3.03 4.42
CA PRO A 99 -9.97 -4.12 5.30
C PRO A 99 -8.79 -5.06 5.61
N THR A 100 -7.83 -4.55 6.39
CA THR A 100 -6.52 -5.17 6.62
C THR A 100 -6.65 -6.56 7.23
N GLU A 101 -7.68 -6.80 8.03
CA GLU A 101 -8.03 -8.11 8.61
C GLU A 101 -8.38 -9.19 7.56
N ALA A 102 -8.75 -8.80 6.35
CA ALA A 102 -9.04 -9.70 5.24
C ALA A 102 -7.89 -9.83 4.23
N ILE A 103 -6.83 -9.02 4.40
CA ILE A 103 -5.65 -8.97 3.52
C ILE A 103 -4.45 -9.58 4.25
N LEU A 104 -4.60 -10.83 4.71
CA LEU A 104 -3.61 -11.52 5.53
C LEU A 104 -2.32 -11.91 4.79
N GLY A 105 -2.32 -11.83 3.45
CA GLY A 105 -1.11 -11.91 2.63
C GLY A 105 -0.26 -10.63 2.71
N GLY A 106 -0.78 -9.59 3.36
CA GLY A 106 -0.09 -8.37 3.72
C GLY A 106 -0.52 -7.15 2.93
N VAL A 107 -0.57 -6.02 3.64
CA VAL A 107 -0.78 -4.67 3.08
C VAL A 107 0.58 -3.98 3.06
N LEU A 108 1.21 -3.92 1.88
CA LEU A 108 2.59 -3.42 1.74
C LEU A 108 2.59 -1.92 1.46
N LEU A 109 3.20 -1.13 2.34
CA LEU A 109 3.45 0.30 2.11
C LEU A 109 4.94 0.60 2.00
N ASN A 110 5.34 1.27 0.92
CA ASN A 110 6.63 1.92 0.80
C ASN A 110 6.54 3.39 1.18
N GLN A 111 7.50 3.89 1.94
CA GLN A 111 7.75 5.32 2.10
C GLN A 111 9.21 5.65 1.78
N LYS A 112 9.44 6.82 1.19
CA LYS A 112 10.78 7.32 0.91
C LYS A 112 11.00 8.62 1.64
N LEU A 113 12.11 8.71 2.38
CA LEU A 113 12.53 9.91 3.09
C LEU A 113 13.92 10.32 2.62
N ASN A 114 14.19 11.62 2.66
CA ASN A 114 15.56 12.12 2.53
C ASN A 114 16.29 11.87 3.87
N PRO A 115 17.58 11.49 3.87
CA PRO A 115 18.36 11.34 5.11
C PRO A 115 18.22 12.54 6.06
N ALA A 116 18.20 13.77 5.52
CA ALA A 116 18.06 15.00 6.29
C ALA A 116 16.78 15.07 7.15
N THR A 117 15.74 14.31 6.78
CA THR A 117 14.48 14.23 7.55
C THR A 117 14.66 13.55 8.91
N LEU A 118 15.75 12.78 9.11
CA LEU A 118 15.99 12.00 10.33
C LEU A 118 17.24 12.41 11.11
N ASP A 119 17.89 13.50 10.70
CA ASP A 119 19.07 14.04 11.39
C ASP A 119 18.71 14.59 12.79
N ASN A 120 17.53 15.20 12.91
CA ASN A 120 17.05 15.78 14.15
C ASN A 120 16.41 14.71 15.06
N PRO A 121 16.85 14.57 16.34
CA PRO A 121 16.21 13.70 17.32
C PRO A 121 14.68 13.86 17.41
N ARG A 122 14.17 15.09 17.30
CA ARG A 122 12.73 15.39 17.35
C ARG A 122 11.98 14.77 16.17
N ASP A 123 12.57 14.75 14.99
CA ASP A 123 11.90 14.20 13.81
C ASP A 123 11.94 12.66 13.82
N ARG A 124 12.97 12.06 14.42
CA ARG A 124 12.98 10.62 14.74
C ARG A 124 11.87 10.26 15.73
N GLU A 125 11.67 11.06 16.76
CA GLU A 125 10.57 10.87 17.72
C GLU A 125 9.20 10.97 17.03
N LYS A 126 8.99 11.96 16.15
CA LYS A 126 7.77 12.06 15.34
C LYS A 126 7.54 10.79 14.52
N LEU A 127 8.57 10.27 13.86
CA LEU A 127 8.46 9.02 13.09
C LEU A 127 8.06 7.85 14.00
N MET A 128 8.70 7.70 15.17
CA MET A 128 8.36 6.64 16.13
C MET A 128 6.91 6.74 16.61
N LEU A 129 6.43 7.94 16.95
CA LEU A 129 5.04 8.17 17.35
C LEU A 129 4.08 7.81 16.22
N MET A 130 4.39 8.24 14.99
CA MET A 130 3.58 7.96 13.82
C MET A 130 3.49 6.44 13.54
N LEU A 131 4.60 5.70 13.71
CA LEU A 131 4.63 4.25 13.59
C LEU A 131 3.78 3.58 14.68
N ARG A 132 3.87 4.02 15.93
CA ARG A 132 3.01 3.52 17.01
C ARG A 132 1.54 3.75 16.69
N THR A 133 1.17 4.95 16.28
CA THR A 133 -0.22 5.23 15.87
C THR A 133 -0.66 4.33 14.71
N PHE A 134 0.18 4.16 13.68
CA PHE A 134 -0.14 3.31 12.54
C PHE A 134 -0.37 1.85 12.93
N PHE A 135 0.49 1.26 13.76
CA PHE A 135 0.35 -0.13 14.16
C PHE A 135 -0.69 -0.36 15.27
N GLU A 136 -0.67 0.47 16.31
CA GLU A 136 -1.48 0.25 17.53
C GLU A 136 -2.91 0.81 17.36
N SER A 137 -3.06 1.99 16.74
CA SER A 137 -4.37 2.64 16.59
C SER A 137 -5.05 2.28 15.27
N TYR A 138 -4.30 2.25 14.16
CA TYR A 138 -4.85 1.99 12.83
C TYR A 138 -4.78 0.52 12.40
N ARG A 139 -4.15 -0.35 13.21
CA ARG A 139 -3.95 -1.77 12.89
C ARG A 139 -3.32 -1.97 11.50
N GLY A 140 -2.40 -1.08 11.14
CA GLY A 140 -1.63 -1.16 9.91
C GLY A 140 -0.82 -2.45 9.85
N TRP A 141 -0.65 -3.02 8.66
CA TRP A 141 0.04 -4.31 8.51
C TRP A 141 1.56 -4.15 8.47
N HIS A 142 2.06 -3.28 7.59
CA HIS A 142 3.48 -3.18 7.28
C HIS A 142 3.83 -1.83 6.62
N VAL A 143 4.97 -1.25 7.00
CA VAL A 143 5.59 -0.11 6.33
C VAL A 143 7.10 -0.30 6.28
N GLN A 144 7.72 0.04 5.15
CA GLN A 144 9.17 0.04 4.97
C GLN A 144 9.67 1.38 4.41
N TYR A 145 10.90 1.77 4.80
CA TYR A 145 11.48 3.07 4.45
C TYR A 145 12.72 2.93 3.59
N ASN A 146 12.72 3.60 2.44
CA ASN A 146 13.94 3.97 1.74
C ASN A 146 14.42 5.33 2.26
N ILE A 147 15.61 5.39 2.84
CA ILE A 147 16.22 6.63 3.35
C ILE A 147 17.40 6.97 2.44
N VAL A 148 17.13 7.71 1.36
CA VAL A 148 18.11 8.00 0.30
C VAL A 148 17.72 9.27 -0.46
N SER A 149 18.71 10.08 -0.84
CA SER A 149 18.47 11.29 -1.63
C SER A 149 18.14 10.94 -3.09
N ARG A 150 17.61 11.92 -3.85
CA ARG A 150 17.39 11.74 -5.29
C ARG A 150 18.72 11.71 -6.03
N GLU A 151 19.64 12.57 -5.61
CA GLU A 151 20.96 12.76 -6.20
C GLU A 151 21.78 11.48 -6.11
N THR A 152 21.75 10.79 -4.97
CA THR A 152 22.44 9.50 -4.79
C THR A 152 21.92 8.44 -5.76
N LEU A 153 20.61 8.37 -6.01
CA LEU A 153 20.05 7.39 -6.95
C LEU A 153 20.33 7.73 -8.43
N LEU A 154 20.45 9.01 -8.77
CA LEU A 154 20.77 9.44 -10.15
C LEU A 154 22.25 9.28 -10.48
N ALA A 155 23.13 9.32 -9.47
CA ALA A 155 24.57 9.22 -9.64
C ALA A 155 25.11 7.78 -9.59
N ALA A 156 24.29 6.81 -9.16
CA ALA A 156 24.63 5.40 -9.08
C ALA A 156 24.49 4.70 -10.43
#